data_AF-A0A1I8EJF1-F1
#
_entry.id   AF-A0A1I8EJF1-F1
#
_cell.length_a   1.000
_cell.length_b   1.000
_cell.length_c   1.000
_cell.angle_alpha   90.00
_cell.angle_beta   90.00
_cell.angle_gamma   90.00
#
_symmetry.space_group_name_H-M   'P 1'
#
loop_
_entity.id
_entity.type
_entity.pdbx_description
1 polymer ?
#
loop_
_entity_poly.entity_id
_entity_poly.type
_entity_poly.pdbx_seq_one_letter_code
_entity_poly.pdbx_strand_id
1 'polypeptide(L)'
;MHIVASFFGCFAGGSSLSRTITSARLGTKSQLTTLVVVIVLLIIAYGAAPLFKYLPKTILSCIVVVAMKELYLKICWSRVLFQESTFIFLVTFTAVVLINVNIGLAIESTCMGRIPGTSDFKGIGHYRAAMEISGIKVFRFDAPLYFANAELFLSSMHSATGLDPLNIVTKLKQTVNQKKKATDDIGNEKDENLNRDEEIHKFILREL
;
A
#
# COMPACT_ATOMS: atom_id res chain seq x y z
N MET A 1 0.63 3.42 20.68
CA MET A 1 0.39 4.78 21.25
C MET A 1 -0.82 5.45 20.61
N HIS A 2 -0.97 5.45 19.28
CA HIS A 2 -2.06 6.15 18.60
C HIS A 2 -3.48 5.69 18.95
N ILE A 3 -3.72 4.38 19.13
CA ILE A 3 -5.04 3.87 19.54
C ILE A 3 -5.50 4.55 20.84
N VAL A 4 -4.63 4.60 21.85
CA VAL A 4 -4.93 5.25 23.13
C VAL A 4 -5.09 6.77 22.94
N ALA A 5 -4.22 7.40 22.14
CA ALA A 5 -4.24 8.84 21.90
C ALA A 5 -5.51 9.33 21.17
N SER A 6 -6.10 8.49 20.32
CA SER A 6 -7.35 8.79 19.62
C SER A 6 -8.54 8.99 20.57
N PHE A 7 -8.58 8.28 21.70
CA PHE A 7 -9.61 8.50 22.73
C PHE A 7 -9.54 9.88 23.38
N PHE A 8 -8.38 10.55 23.31
CA PHE A 8 -8.16 11.89 23.86
C PHE A 8 -8.18 13.00 22.78
N GLY A 9 -8.60 12.67 21.54
CA GLY A 9 -8.65 13.64 20.44
C GLY A 9 -7.28 14.10 19.91
N CYS A 10 -6.23 13.29 20.10
CA CYS A 10 -4.87 13.64 19.68
C CYS A 10 -4.64 13.34 18.20
N PHE A 11 -3.85 14.19 17.51
CA PHE A 11 -3.46 13.98 16.12
C PHE A 11 -2.43 12.84 15.98
N ALA A 12 -2.41 12.17 14.81
CA ALA A 12 -1.42 11.14 14.51
C ALA A 12 -0.02 11.75 14.32
N GLY A 13 0.85 11.57 15.32
CA GLY A 13 2.22 12.09 15.29
C GLY A 13 3.28 11.01 15.05
N GLY A 14 4.33 11.35 14.30
CA GLY A 14 5.52 10.50 14.16
C GLY A 14 6.58 10.77 15.22
N SER A 15 7.72 10.08 15.10
CA SER A 15 8.92 10.41 15.86
C SER A 15 9.49 11.77 15.40
N SER A 16 9.93 12.60 16.35
CA SER A 16 10.54 13.89 16.05
C SER A 16 12.06 13.76 16.06
N LEU A 17 12.67 13.80 14.89
CA LEU A 17 14.13 13.69 14.72
C LEU A 17 14.88 14.75 15.53
N SER A 18 14.41 16.00 15.50
CA SER A 18 15.02 17.11 16.25
C SER A 18 15.07 16.83 17.75
N ARG A 19 13.97 16.34 18.35
CA ARG A 19 13.94 15.97 19.77
C ARG A 19 14.89 14.81 20.09
N THR A 20 14.93 13.79 19.23
CA THR A 20 15.83 12.64 19.41
C THR A 20 17.29 13.05 19.33
N ILE A 21 17.66 13.90 18.38
CA ILE A 21 19.03 14.42 18.24
C ILE A 21 19.41 15.22 19.49
N THR A 22 18.57 16.15 19.94
CA THR A 22 18.86 16.94 21.16
C THR A 22 19.00 16.04 22.38
N SER A 23 18.11 15.06 22.55
CA SER A 23 18.19 14.08 23.65
C SER A 23 19.49 13.26 23.57
N ALA A 24 19.88 12.81 22.37
CA ALA A 24 21.13 12.09 22.16
C ALA A 24 22.37 12.96 22.46
N ARG A 25 22.35 14.25 22.09
CA ARG A 25 23.43 15.21 22.42
C ARG A 25 23.54 15.46 23.92
N LEU A 26 22.43 15.39 24.64
CA LEU A 26 22.39 15.47 26.10
C LEU A 26 22.78 14.15 26.79
N GLY A 27 23.13 13.11 26.04
CA GLY A 27 23.62 11.84 26.59
C GLY A 27 22.54 11.01 27.29
N THR A 28 21.26 11.22 26.98
CA THR A 28 20.15 10.50 27.63
C THR A 28 20.19 9.01 27.26
N LYS A 29 20.27 8.13 28.26
CA LYS A 29 20.32 6.66 28.06
C LYS A 29 19.05 5.91 28.48
N SER A 30 18.10 6.60 29.13
CA SER A 30 16.92 5.98 29.74
C SER A 30 15.62 6.63 29.25
N GLN A 31 14.56 5.82 29.16
CA GLN A 31 13.20 6.28 28.86
C GLN A 31 12.60 7.14 29.99
N LEU A 32 13.21 7.14 31.18
CA LEU A 32 12.81 8.00 32.29
C LEU A 32 12.88 9.49 31.91
N THR A 33 13.81 9.88 31.04
CA THR A 33 13.90 11.25 30.51
C THR A 33 12.61 11.65 29.80
N THR A 34 12.02 10.77 28.99
CA THR A 34 10.77 11.03 28.29
C THR A 34 9.61 11.24 29.26
N LEU A 35 9.58 10.48 30.37
CA LEU A 35 8.56 10.62 31.41
C LEU A 35 8.66 11.97 32.12
N VAL A 36 9.87 12.41 32.47
CA VAL A 36 10.10 13.75 33.06
C VAL A 36 9.65 14.86 32.10
N VAL A 37 9.98 14.74 30.81
CA VAL A 37 9.56 15.71 29.78
C VAL A 37 8.03 15.80 29.68
N VAL A 38 7.32 14.67 29.73
CA VAL A 38 5.85 14.66 29.71
C VAL A 38 5.26 15.34 30.95
N ILE A 39 5.80 15.09 32.14
CA ILE A 39 5.35 15.75 33.38
C ILE A 39 5.54 17.26 33.29
N VAL A 40 6.71 17.71 32.83
CA VAL A 40 6.99 19.15 32.65
C VAL A 40 6.04 19.76 31.63
N LEU A 41 5.76 19.07 30.52
CA LEU A 41 4.79 19.54 29.52
C LEU A 41 3.38 19.65 30.08
N LEU A 42 2.94 18.72 30.94
CA LEU A 42 1.63 18.81 31.61
C LEU A 42 1.55 20.01 32.56
N ILE A 43 2.60 20.27 33.34
CA ILE A 43 2.68 21.44 34.23
C ILE A 43 2.61 22.74 33.42
N ILE A 44 3.38 22.84 32.33
CA ILE A 44 3.35 24.02 31.46
C ILE A 44 1.98 24.16 30.78
N ALA A 45 1.39 23.07 30.30
CA ALA A 45 0.08 23.10 29.65
C ALA A 45 -1.03 23.58 30.60
N TYR A 46 -1.04 23.15 31.86
CA TYR A 46 -2.07 23.56 32.82
C TYR A 46 -1.76 24.93 33.45
N GLY A 47 -0.50 25.22 33.76
CA GLY A 47 -0.08 26.45 34.45
C GLY A 47 0.18 27.64 33.53
N ALA A 48 0.89 27.43 32.42
CA ALA A 48 1.33 28.50 31.50
C ALA A 48 0.39 28.69 30.29
N ALA A 49 -0.71 27.93 30.19
CA ALA A 49 -1.79 28.18 29.22
C ALA A 49 -2.17 29.67 29.04
N PRO A 50 -2.41 30.46 30.11
CA PRO A 50 -2.77 31.87 29.95
C PRO A 50 -1.63 32.75 29.40
N LEU A 51 -0.36 32.36 29.60
CA LEU A 51 0.78 33.08 29.03
C LEU A 51 0.80 32.97 27.49
N PHE A 52 0.43 31.82 26.94
CA PHE A 52 0.40 31.61 25.49
C PHE A 52 -0.66 32.47 24.77
N LYS A 53 -1.67 32.98 25.47
CA LYS A 53 -2.66 33.91 24.88
C LYS A 53 -2.02 35.22 24.44
N TYR A 54 -0.99 35.68 25.15
CA TYR A 54 -0.27 36.90 24.82
C TYR A 54 0.82 36.68 23.75
N LEU A 55 1.03 35.44 23.31
CA LEU A 55 2.08 35.12 22.35
C LEU A 55 1.62 35.51 20.93
N PRO A 56 2.26 36.49 20.27
CA PRO A 56 1.89 36.89 18.93
C PRO A 56 2.15 35.77 17.93
N LYS A 57 1.25 35.63 16.95
CA LYS A 57 1.35 34.64 15.85
C LYS A 57 2.70 34.73 15.10
N THR A 58 3.31 35.91 15.07
CA THR A 58 4.62 36.17 14.45
C THR A 58 5.73 35.32 15.06
N ILE A 59 5.76 35.16 16.39
CA ILE A 59 6.81 34.37 17.07
C ILE A 59 6.64 32.89 16.72
N LEU A 60 5.41 32.40 16.67
CA LEU A 60 5.13 31.01 16.28
C LEU A 60 5.58 30.75 14.84
N SER A 61 5.32 31.68 13.92
CA SER A 61 5.80 31.59 12.54
C SER A 61 7.33 31.57 12.45
N CYS A 62 8.01 32.44 13.21
CA CYS A 62 9.47 32.46 13.25
C CYS A 62 10.05 31.13 13.73
N ILE A 63 9.49 30.52 14.78
CA ILE A 63 9.91 29.21 15.29
C ILE A 63 9.76 28.12 14.20
N VAL A 64 8.66 28.13 13.44
CA VAL A 64 8.44 27.18 12.35
C VAL A 64 9.47 27.38 11.22
N VAL A 65 9.77 28.63 10.84
CA VAL A 65 10.79 28.93 9.82
C VAL A 65 12.17 28.45 10.27
N VAL A 66 12.54 28.67 11.54
CA VAL A 66 13.80 28.18 12.11
C VAL A 66 13.84 26.65 12.10
N ALA A 67 12.75 25.97 12.44
CA ALA A 67 12.66 24.51 12.36
C ALA A 67 12.82 23.98 10.93
N MET A 68 12.36 24.72 9.93
CA MET A 68 12.52 24.37 8.51
C MET A 68 13.94 24.66 7.97
N LYS A 69 14.76 25.46 8.66
CA LYS A 69 16.14 25.77 8.22
C LYS A 69 16.98 24.52 7.98
N GLU A 70 16.89 23.53 8.87
CA GLU A 70 17.59 22.25 8.74
C GLU A 70 17.19 21.50 7.46
N LEU A 71 15.90 21.56 7.10
CA LEU A 71 15.38 20.97 5.86
C LEU A 71 15.90 21.71 4.63
N TYR A 72 15.88 23.05 4.64
CA TYR A 72 16.42 23.86 3.55
C TYR A 72 17.91 23.61 3.32
N LEU A 73 18.68 23.48 4.40
CA LEU A 73 20.12 23.22 4.33
C LEU A 73 20.38 21.85 3.69
N LYS A 74 19.56 20.83 4.05
CA LYS A 74 19.63 19.50 3.44
C LYS A 74 19.25 19.50 1.95
N ILE A 75 18.23 20.26 1.55
CA ILE A 75 17.87 20.44 0.13
C ILE A 75 19.02 21.09 -0.65
N CYS A 76 19.64 22.13 -0.08
CA CYS A 76 20.74 22.84 -0.70
C CYS A 76 21.97 21.94 -0.89
N TRP A 77 22.32 21.15 0.13
CA TRP A 77 23.41 20.18 0.07
C TRP A 77 23.12 19.02 -0.89
N SER A 78 21.89 18.53 -0.93
CA SER A 78 21.46 17.48 -1.88
C SER A 78 21.67 17.93 -3.33
N ARG A 79 21.34 19.18 -3.64
CA ARG A 79 21.54 19.74 -5.00
C ARG A 79 23.01 19.82 -5.40
N VAL A 80 23.91 20.04 -4.45
CA VAL A 80 25.37 20.11 -4.70
C VAL A 80 25.99 18.72 -4.88
N LEU A 81 25.48 17.70 -4.18
CA LEU A 81 25.99 16.32 -4.29
C LEU A 81 25.60 15.61 -5.60
N PHE A 82 24.45 15.96 -6.19
CA PHE A 82 23.92 15.27 -7.38
C PHE A 82 24.27 15.99 -8.69
N GLN A 83 25.55 16.11 -9.04
CA GLN A 83 25.89 16.66 -10.37
C GLN A 83 25.39 15.78 -11.54
N GLU A 84 25.35 14.46 -11.36
CA GLU A 84 24.92 13.50 -12.40
C GLU A 84 23.42 13.14 -12.36
N SER A 85 22.73 13.32 -11.22
CA SER A 85 21.31 12.93 -11.05
C SER A 85 20.40 14.06 -10.58
N THR A 86 20.77 15.31 -10.85
CA THR A 86 19.92 16.49 -10.57
C THR A 86 18.53 16.36 -11.20
N PHE A 87 18.42 15.73 -12.38
CA PHE A 87 17.13 15.52 -13.04
C PHE A 87 16.16 14.67 -12.22
N ILE A 88 16.63 13.55 -11.67
CA ILE A 88 15.78 12.64 -10.88
C ILE A 88 15.37 13.30 -9.57
N PHE A 89 16.29 14.02 -8.91
CA PHE A 89 15.98 14.80 -7.71
C PHE A 89 14.98 15.93 -8.00
N LEU A 90 15.14 16.66 -9.10
CA LEU A 90 14.25 17.75 -9.46
C LEU A 90 12.85 17.23 -9.81
N VAL A 91 12.76 16.16 -10.60
CA VAL A 91 11.48 15.54 -10.98
C VAL A 91 10.75 15.00 -9.76
N THR A 92 11.43 14.28 -8.86
CA THR A 92 10.80 13.76 -7.63
C THR A 92 10.43 14.87 -6.66
N PHE A 93 11.28 15.87 -6.46
CA PHE A 93 10.99 17.04 -5.62
C PHE A 93 9.79 17.83 -6.16
N THR A 94 9.79 18.18 -7.44
CA THR A 94 8.72 18.90 -8.10
C THR A 94 7.42 18.09 -8.11
N ALA A 95 7.47 16.78 -8.31
CA ALA A 95 6.30 15.92 -8.18
C ALA A 95 5.74 15.95 -6.75
N VAL A 96 6.57 15.78 -5.71
CA VAL A 96 6.11 15.81 -4.32
C VAL A 96 5.50 17.17 -3.94
N VAL A 97 6.07 18.27 -4.43
CA VAL A 97 5.55 19.64 -4.16
C VAL A 97 4.24 19.91 -4.90
N LEU A 98 4.10 19.50 -6.17
CA LEU A 98 2.93 19.82 -6.99
C LEU A 98 1.75 18.86 -6.79
N ILE A 99 2.01 17.58 -6.53
CA ILE A 99 1.01 16.50 -6.64
C ILE A 99 0.44 16.07 -5.28
N ASN A 100 0.77 16.76 -4.18
CA ASN A 100 0.58 16.30 -2.80
C ASN A 100 1.46 15.08 -2.48
N VAL A 101 2.03 15.07 -1.28
CA VAL A 101 2.91 14.00 -0.74
C VAL A 101 2.33 12.60 -0.95
N ASN A 102 1.00 12.47 -0.86
CA ASN A 102 0.31 11.18 -0.99
C ASN A 102 0.35 10.59 -2.40
N ILE A 103 0.28 11.42 -3.44
CA ILE A 103 0.31 10.95 -4.84
C ILE A 103 1.76 10.95 -5.36
N GLY A 104 2.62 11.84 -4.86
CA GLY A 104 4.05 11.86 -5.21
C GLY A 104 4.79 10.56 -4.82
N LEU A 105 4.39 9.93 -3.71
CA LEU A 105 4.92 8.62 -3.29
C LEU A 105 4.45 7.47 -4.19
N ALA A 106 3.31 7.60 -4.87
CA ALA A 106 2.78 6.53 -5.73
C ALA A 106 3.60 6.30 -7.00
N ILE A 107 4.39 7.30 -7.43
CA ILE A 107 5.16 7.27 -8.68
C ILE A 107 6.36 6.28 -8.60
N GLU A 108 6.77 5.85 -7.40
CA GLU A 108 7.81 4.81 -7.23
C GLU A 108 7.29 3.37 -7.38
N SER A 109 5.99 3.14 -7.62
CA SER A 109 5.45 1.80 -7.85
C SER A 109 5.69 1.33 -9.29
N THR A 110 6.81 0.63 -9.54
CA THR A 110 7.17 0.13 -10.89
C THR A 110 7.03 -1.40 -11.01
N CYS A 111 6.61 -1.88 -12.20
CA CYS A 111 6.45 -3.32 -12.48
C CYS A 111 7.81 -4.04 -12.59
N MET A 112 7.88 -5.28 -12.09
CA MET A 112 9.10 -6.11 -12.05
C MET A 112 8.98 -7.36 -12.92
N GLY A 113 10.11 -7.81 -13.48
CA GLY A 113 10.26 -8.99 -14.32
C GLY A 113 11.48 -9.82 -13.91
N ARG A 114 11.53 -11.08 -14.32
CA ARG A 114 12.57 -12.04 -13.90
C ARG A 114 13.75 -12.04 -14.87
N ILE A 115 14.97 -12.04 -14.35
CA ILE A 115 16.19 -12.16 -15.17
C ILE A 115 16.47 -13.65 -15.42
N PRO A 116 16.65 -14.12 -16.67
CA PRO A 116 16.90 -15.53 -16.95
C PRO A 116 18.28 -15.94 -16.40
N GLY A 117 18.30 -17.00 -15.59
CA GLY A 117 19.52 -17.56 -14.98
C GLY A 117 19.75 -17.24 -13.50
N THR A 118 18.89 -16.45 -12.85
CA THR A 118 18.97 -16.14 -11.41
C THR A 118 17.57 -16.12 -10.79
N SER A 119 17.46 -16.32 -9.47
CA SER A 119 16.20 -16.20 -8.71
C SER A 119 15.73 -14.75 -8.49
N ASP A 120 16.43 -13.77 -9.07
CA ASP A 120 16.20 -12.36 -8.81
C ASP A 120 15.18 -11.74 -9.79
N PHE A 121 14.22 -11.00 -9.22
CA PHE A 121 13.25 -10.19 -9.95
C PHE A 121 13.67 -8.71 -9.88
N LYS A 122 13.69 -7.99 -11.02
CA LYS A 122 14.05 -6.56 -11.10
C LYS A 122 13.06 -5.81 -12.01
N GLY A 123 12.95 -4.49 -11.83
CA GLY A 123 12.05 -3.62 -12.60
C GLY A 123 12.22 -3.75 -14.13
N ILE A 124 11.12 -3.98 -14.85
CA ILE A 124 11.08 -4.15 -16.32
C ILE A 124 11.57 -2.89 -17.06
N GLY A 125 11.45 -1.71 -16.43
CA GLY A 125 11.91 -0.44 -17.01
C GLY A 125 13.42 -0.21 -16.96
N HIS A 126 14.19 -0.95 -16.14
CA HIS A 126 15.63 -0.70 -15.95
C HIS A 126 16.54 -1.80 -16.53
N TYR A 127 16.04 -3.01 -16.76
CA TYR A 127 16.84 -4.14 -17.25
C TYR A 127 16.18 -4.81 -18.45
N ARG A 128 16.78 -4.60 -19.63
CA ARG A 128 16.40 -5.14 -20.95
C ARG A 128 16.42 -6.67 -21.06
N ALA A 129 16.90 -7.36 -20.02
CA ALA A 129 17.02 -8.81 -19.91
C ALA A 129 15.89 -9.45 -19.07
N ALA A 130 14.96 -8.67 -18.51
CA ALA A 130 13.84 -9.21 -17.76
C ALA A 130 12.80 -9.82 -18.72
N MET A 131 12.60 -11.14 -18.67
CA MET A 131 11.67 -11.87 -19.54
C MET A 131 10.43 -12.25 -18.73
N GLU A 132 9.24 -11.88 -19.22
CA GLU A 132 7.98 -12.37 -18.68
C GLU A 132 7.82 -13.86 -19.01
N ILE A 133 7.41 -14.67 -18.03
CA ILE A 133 7.13 -16.10 -18.24
C ILE A 133 5.73 -16.20 -18.85
N SER A 134 5.61 -16.83 -20.02
CA SER A 134 4.32 -16.96 -20.71
C SER A 134 3.28 -17.66 -19.82
N GLY A 135 2.16 -16.97 -19.55
CA GLY A 135 1.05 -17.46 -18.73
C GLY A 135 1.06 -17.04 -17.24
N ILE A 136 2.14 -16.43 -16.73
CA ILE A 136 2.22 -15.97 -15.33
C ILE A 136 2.71 -14.52 -15.28
N LYS A 137 1.85 -13.61 -14.82
CA LYS A 137 2.20 -12.20 -14.61
C LYS A 137 2.40 -11.95 -13.11
N VAL A 138 3.60 -11.53 -12.72
CA VAL A 138 3.96 -11.26 -11.32
C VAL A 138 3.99 -9.76 -11.11
N PHE A 139 3.08 -9.24 -10.28
CA PHE A 139 3.00 -7.82 -9.92
C PHE A 139 3.55 -7.62 -8.50
N ARG A 140 4.58 -6.79 -8.34
CA ARG A 140 5.09 -6.36 -7.03
C ARG A 140 4.63 -4.94 -6.77
N PHE A 141 3.99 -4.72 -5.62
CA PHE A 141 3.56 -3.40 -5.18
C PHE A 141 4.46 -2.95 -4.02
N ASP A 142 5.31 -1.96 -4.28
CA ASP A 142 6.29 -1.44 -3.32
C ASP A 142 5.70 -0.30 -2.46
N ALA A 143 4.50 -0.50 -1.94
CA ALA A 143 3.88 0.42 -0.98
C ALA A 143 3.03 -0.35 0.05
N PRO A 144 2.93 0.13 1.31
CA PRO A 144 2.04 -0.46 2.28
C PRO A 144 0.58 -0.34 1.79
N LEU A 145 -0.16 -1.45 1.83
CA LEU A 145 -1.56 -1.48 1.42
C LEU A 145 -2.44 -1.03 2.59
N TYR A 146 -3.12 0.11 2.41
CA TYR A 146 -4.09 0.66 3.36
C TYR A 146 -5.31 1.19 2.60
N PHE A 147 -6.41 1.47 3.32
CA PHE A 147 -7.72 1.80 2.72
C PHE A 147 -7.65 2.90 1.66
N ALA A 148 -6.92 3.98 1.92
CA ALA A 148 -6.79 5.10 0.99
C ALA A 148 -5.88 4.81 -0.24
N ASN A 149 -5.10 3.72 -0.22
CA ASN A 149 -4.26 3.29 -1.35
C ASN A 149 -4.85 2.07 -2.09
N ALA A 150 -6.01 1.57 -1.67
CA ALA A 150 -6.60 0.36 -2.22
C ALA A 150 -7.04 0.54 -3.69
N GLU A 151 -7.69 1.67 -4.02
CA GLU A 151 -8.12 1.96 -5.40
C GLU A 151 -6.93 2.16 -6.36
N LEU A 152 -5.85 2.76 -5.86
CA LEU A 152 -4.62 2.96 -6.63
C LEU A 152 -3.93 1.62 -6.91
N PHE A 153 -3.90 0.71 -5.94
CA PHE A 153 -3.41 -0.65 -6.13
C PHE A 153 -4.22 -1.39 -7.21
N LEU A 154 -5.55 -1.34 -7.12
CA LEU A 154 -6.45 -1.97 -8.09
C LEU A 154 -6.23 -1.42 -9.51
N SER A 155 -6.20 -0.10 -9.64
CA SER A 155 -6.00 0.58 -10.93
C SER A 155 -4.63 0.25 -11.54
N SER A 156 -3.58 0.23 -10.72
CA SER A 156 -2.21 -0.11 -11.14
C SER A 156 -2.09 -1.58 -11.54
N MET A 157 -2.76 -2.48 -10.81
CA MET A 157 -2.81 -3.90 -11.14
C MET A 157 -3.52 -4.13 -12.48
N HIS A 158 -4.68 -3.50 -12.70
CA HIS A 158 -5.44 -3.64 -13.96
C HIS A 158 -4.64 -3.11 -15.16
N SER A 159 -3.98 -1.97 -15.00
CA SER A 159 -3.15 -1.39 -16.06
C SER A 159 -1.92 -2.26 -16.37
N ALA A 160 -1.28 -2.84 -15.35
CA ALA A 160 -0.13 -3.72 -15.52
C ALA A 160 -0.50 -5.10 -16.09
N THR A 161 -1.63 -5.67 -15.67
CA THR A 161 -2.04 -7.00 -16.12
C THR A 161 -2.77 -6.99 -17.46
N GLY A 162 -3.47 -5.90 -17.79
CA GLY A 162 -4.39 -5.82 -18.93
C GLY A 162 -5.58 -6.79 -18.78
N LEU A 163 -5.82 -7.27 -17.56
CA LEU A 163 -6.80 -8.31 -17.24
C LEU A 163 -7.70 -7.80 -16.12
N ASP A 164 -8.98 -7.56 -16.44
CA ASP A 164 -9.98 -7.26 -15.42
C ASP A 164 -10.40 -8.54 -14.69
N PRO A 165 -10.06 -8.71 -13.40
CA PRO A 165 -10.34 -9.93 -12.65
C PRO A 165 -11.85 -10.18 -12.49
N LEU A 166 -12.67 -9.13 -12.49
CA LEU A 166 -14.14 -9.24 -12.48
C LEU A 166 -14.66 -9.97 -13.73
N ASN A 167 -14.05 -9.72 -14.89
CA ASN A 167 -14.49 -10.33 -16.15
C ASN A 167 -14.04 -11.80 -16.23
N ILE A 168 -12.88 -12.12 -15.67
CA ILE A 168 -12.36 -13.49 -15.58
C ILE A 168 -13.17 -14.33 -14.60
N VAL A 169 -13.49 -13.80 -13.42
CA VAL A 169 -14.32 -14.49 -12.41
C VAL A 169 -15.72 -14.74 -12.95
N THR A 170 -16.30 -13.76 -13.67
CA THR A 170 -17.63 -13.93 -14.30
C THR A 170 -17.60 -14.99 -15.40
N LYS A 171 -16.57 -14.99 -16.25
CA LYS A 171 -16.38 -16.04 -17.27
C LYS A 171 -16.19 -17.42 -16.65
N LEU A 172 -15.34 -17.54 -15.61
CA LEU A 172 -15.15 -18.81 -14.90
C LEU A 172 -16.45 -19.30 -14.26
N LYS A 173 -17.24 -18.41 -13.64
CA LYS A 173 -18.53 -18.75 -13.04
C LYS A 173 -19.54 -19.24 -14.10
N GLN A 174 -19.52 -18.64 -15.29
CA GLN A 174 -20.32 -19.09 -16.42
C GLN A 174 -19.87 -20.46 -16.95
N THR A 175 -18.56 -20.69 -17.10
CA THR A 175 -18.02 -21.99 -17.56
C THR A 175 -18.30 -23.10 -16.54
N VAL A 176 -18.22 -22.80 -15.24
CA VAL A 176 -18.58 -23.75 -14.17
C VAL A 176 -20.08 -24.05 -14.19
N ASN A 177 -20.95 -23.05 -14.38
CA ASN A 177 -22.40 -23.27 -14.49
C ASN A 177 -22.78 -24.07 -15.75
N GLN A 178 -22.09 -23.84 -16.88
CA GLN A 178 -22.31 -24.61 -18.11
C GLN A 178 -21.87 -26.06 -17.96
N LYS A 179 -20.70 -26.31 -17.35
CA LYS A 179 -20.27 -27.68 -17.03
C LYS A 179 -21.20 -28.37 -16.05
N LYS A 180 -21.74 -27.64 -15.07
CA LYS A 180 -22.69 -28.19 -14.11
C LYS A 180 -24.00 -28.61 -14.80
N LYS A 181 -24.58 -27.74 -15.64
CA LYS A 181 -25.75 -28.09 -16.47
C LYS A 181 -25.51 -29.30 -17.38
N ALA A 182 -24.37 -29.34 -18.07
CA ALA A 182 -24.03 -30.49 -18.91
C ALA A 182 -23.84 -31.80 -18.11
N THR A 183 -23.38 -31.71 -16.86
CA THR A 183 -23.22 -32.89 -15.98
C THR A 183 -24.57 -33.35 -15.44
N ASP A 184 -25.45 -32.41 -15.10
CA ASP A 184 -26.81 -32.69 -14.61
C ASP A 184 -27.69 -33.29 -15.74
N ASP A 185 -27.56 -32.81 -16.98
CA ASP A 185 -28.26 -33.37 -18.15
C ASP A 185 -27.83 -34.81 -18.48
N ILE A 186 -26.52 -35.11 -18.40
CA ILE A 186 -25.99 -36.48 -18.60
C ILE A 186 -26.41 -37.43 -17.48
N GLY A 187 -26.61 -36.93 -16.25
CA GLY A 187 -27.14 -37.70 -15.13
C GLY A 187 -28.60 -38.07 -15.35
N ASN A 188 -29.43 -37.09 -15.71
CA ASN A 188 -30.86 -37.29 -15.97
C ASN A 188 -31.12 -38.26 -17.15
N GLU A 189 -30.32 -38.17 -18.21
CA GLU A 189 -30.44 -39.05 -19.39
C GLU A 189 -30.04 -40.51 -19.08
N LYS A 190 -29.13 -40.73 -18.12
CA LYS A 190 -28.78 -42.07 -17.65
C LYS A 190 -29.85 -42.68 -16.74
N ASP A 191 -30.43 -41.87 -15.86
CA ASP A 191 -31.50 -42.33 -14.95
C ASP A 191 -32.79 -42.66 -15.73
N GLU A 192 -33.13 -41.88 -16.77
CA GLU A 192 -34.27 -42.20 -17.65
C GLU A 192 -34.06 -43.49 -18.46
N ASN A 193 -32.84 -43.73 -18.95
CA ASN A 193 -32.56 -44.96 -19.71
C ASN A 193 -32.51 -46.19 -18.80
N LEU A 194 -31.98 -46.08 -17.57
CA LEU A 194 -31.97 -47.16 -16.59
C LEU A 194 -33.40 -47.55 -16.15
N ASN A 195 -34.28 -46.57 -16.00
CA ASN A 195 -35.68 -46.80 -15.66
C ASN A 195 -36.46 -47.47 -16.82
N ARG A 196 -36.16 -47.08 -18.07
CA ARG A 196 -36.71 -47.75 -19.27
C ARG A 196 -36.26 -49.21 -19.37
N ASP A 197 -34.99 -49.49 -19.09
CA ASP A 197 -34.46 -50.86 -19.14
C ASP A 197 -35.06 -51.74 -18.04
N GLU A 198 -35.29 -51.20 -16.84
CA GLU A 198 -36.04 -51.88 -15.78
C GLU A 198 -37.51 -52.15 -16.15
N GLU A 199 -38.19 -51.21 -16.80
CA GLU A 199 -39.57 -51.42 -17.25
C GLU A 199 -39.67 -52.49 -18.35
N ILE A 200 -38.73 -52.49 -19.31
CA ILE A 200 -38.66 -53.53 -20.36
C ILE A 200 -38.42 -54.92 -19.72
N HIS A 201 -37.52 -55.00 -18.73
CA HIS A 201 -37.24 -56.26 -18.05
C HIS A 201 -38.43 -56.77 -17.22
N LYS A 202 -39.20 -55.87 -16.59
CA LYS A 202 -40.46 -56.21 -15.91
C LYS A 202 -41.57 -56.63 -16.88
N PHE A 203 -41.62 -56.04 -18.07
CA PHE A 203 -42.58 -56.40 -19.12
C PHE A 203 -42.32 -57.83 -19.65
N ILE A 204 -41.06 -58.18 -19.92
CA ILE A 204 -40.67 -59.52 -20.40
C ILE A 204 -40.99 -60.62 -19.36
N LEU A 205 -40.82 -60.34 -18.07
CA LEU A 205 -41.14 -61.28 -16.99
C LEU A 205 -42.65 -61.49 -16.76
N ARG A 206 -43.52 -60.65 -17.33
CA ARG A 206 -44.97 -60.74 -17.18
C ARG A 206 -45.66 -61.52 -18.31
N GLU A 207 -44.97 -61.70 -19.44
CA GLU A 207 -45.43 -62.44 -20.64
C GLU A 207 -44.88 -63.88 -20.73
N LEU A 208 -44.16 -64.35 -19.69
CA LEU A 208 -43.68 -65.72 -19.49
C LEU A 208 -44.45 -66.40 -18.35
#